data_AF-A0A7C4P236-F1
#
_entry.id   AF-A0A7C4P236-F1
#
_cell.length_a   1.000
_cell.length_b   1.000
_cell.length_c   1.000
_cell.angle_alpha   90.00
_cell.angle_beta   90.00
_cell.angle_gamma   90.00
#
_symmetry.space_group_name_H-M   'P 1'
#
loop_
_entity.id
_entity.type
_entity.pdbx_description
1 polymer ?
#
loop_
_entity_poly.entity_id
_entity_poly.type
_entity_poly.pdbx_seq_one_letter_code
_entity_poly.pdbx_strand_id
1 'polypeptide(L)'
;MGTWFKNATEKDLLIINTVRFLSLDQVERAKSGHPGMPLGASHIPYLIYDRFLRFNPKNPSWINRDRFVLSAGHASAMLYSILFVMGYDLELEDLKQFRQLNSK
;
A
#
# COMPACT_ATOMS: atom_id res chain seq x y z
N MET A 1 -6.09 6.91 -22.53
CA MET A 1 -5.22 6.60 -21.37
C MET A 1 -4.59 7.92 -20.93
N GLY A 2 -4.93 8.45 -19.75
CA GLY A 2 -4.65 9.83 -19.35
C GLY A 2 -3.17 10.17 -19.19
N THR A 3 -2.82 11.43 -19.47
CA THR A 3 -1.48 12.04 -19.47
C THR A 3 -0.73 12.04 -18.14
N TRP A 4 -1.32 11.51 -17.06
CA TRP A 4 -0.78 11.56 -15.70
C TRP A 4 0.51 10.76 -15.48
N PHE A 5 0.75 9.71 -16.26
CA PHE A 5 1.99 8.92 -16.17
C PHE A 5 3.19 9.56 -16.88
N LYS A 6 2.98 10.58 -17.72
CA LYS A 6 4.08 11.17 -18.50
C LYS A 6 5.10 11.93 -17.64
N ASN A 7 4.77 12.25 -16.39
CA ASN A 7 5.62 13.01 -15.48
C ASN A 7 5.97 12.26 -14.18
N ALA A 8 5.81 10.93 -14.13
CA ALA A 8 6.24 10.16 -12.97
C ALA A 8 7.77 10.24 -12.82
N THR A 9 8.25 10.62 -11.64
CA THR A 9 9.68 10.69 -11.36
C THR A 9 10.28 9.29 -11.15
N GLU A 10 11.60 9.16 -11.24
CA GLU A 10 12.28 7.90 -10.87
C GLU A 10 11.97 7.50 -9.42
N LYS A 11 11.82 8.48 -8.52
CA LYS A 11 11.44 8.25 -7.12
C LYS A 11 10.02 7.72 -7.02
N ASP A 12 9.09 8.23 -7.81
CA ASP A 12 7.72 7.72 -7.87
C ASP A 12 7.71 6.24 -8.29
N LEU A 13 8.46 5.90 -9.34
CA LEU A 13 8.59 4.52 -9.81
C LEU A 13 9.23 3.60 -8.76
N LEU A 14 10.23 4.09 -8.04
CA LEU A 14 10.84 3.35 -6.94
C LEU A 14 9.82 3.04 -5.84
N ILE A 15 9.04 4.03 -5.40
CA ILE A 15 8.03 3.84 -4.35
C ILE A 15 6.93 2.87 -4.83
N ILE A 16 6.46 3.00 -6.07
CA ILE A 16 5.48 2.09 -6.66
C ILE A 16 6.01 0.65 -6.65
N ASN A 17 7.28 0.47 -7.02
CA ASN A 17 7.92 -0.84 -6.97
C ASN A 17 8.12 -1.33 -5.54
N THR A 18 8.44 -0.47 -4.57
CA THR A 18 8.49 -0.84 -3.15
C THR A 18 7.15 -1.39 -2.68
N VAL A 19 6.03 -0.70 -2.96
CA VAL A 19 4.69 -1.19 -2.60
C VAL A 19 4.40 -2.53 -3.28
N ARG A 20 4.75 -2.66 -4.56
CA ARG A 20 4.57 -3.89 -5.34
C ARG A 20 5.32 -5.06 -4.71
N PHE A 21 6.63 -4.91 -4.46
CA PHE A 21 7.46 -6.01 -3.98
C PHE A 21 7.22 -6.33 -2.50
N LEU A 22 6.96 -5.35 -1.63
CA LEU A 22 6.51 -5.62 -0.26
C LEU A 22 5.23 -6.45 -0.23
N SER A 23 4.30 -6.20 -1.17
CA SER A 23 3.06 -6.97 -1.25
C SER A 23 3.31 -8.41 -1.72
N LEU A 24 4.24 -8.61 -2.65
CA LEU A 24 4.61 -9.94 -3.13
C LEU A 24 5.33 -10.73 -2.05
N ASP A 25 6.29 -10.13 -1.37
CA ASP A 25 7.08 -10.77 -0.32
C ASP A 25 6.20 -11.19 0.87
N GLN A 26 5.20 -10.37 1.21
CA GLN A 26 4.16 -10.73 2.19
C GLN A 26 3.43 -12.02 1.79
N VAL A 27 2.90 -12.07 0.56
CA VAL A 27 2.14 -13.21 0.06
C VAL A 27 3.01 -14.47 -0.03
N GLU A 28 4.24 -14.31 -0.53
CA GLU A 28 5.20 -15.40 -0.70
C GLU A 28 5.63 -15.99 0.64
N ARG A 29 5.96 -15.13 1.62
CA ARG A 29 6.33 -15.57 2.97
C ARG A 29 5.17 -16.26 3.69
N ALA A 30 3.96 -15.71 3.56
CA ALA A 30 2.77 -16.29 4.17
C ALA A 30 2.31 -17.59 3.48
N LYS A 31 2.81 -17.89 2.27
CA LYS A 31 2.31 -18.93 1.37
C LYS A 31 0.79 -18.82 1.17
N SER A 32 0.26 -17.60 1.22
CA SER A 32 -1.18 -17.30 1.19
C SER A 32 -1.42 -15.85 0.82
N GLY A 33 -2.35 -15.59 -0.11
CA GLY A 33 -2.78 -14.24 -0.47
C GLY A 33 -3.00 -14.04 -1.98
N HIS A 34 -3.14 -12.78 -2.40
CA HIS A 34 -3.49 -12.41 -3.77
C HIS A 34 -2.46 -11.43 -4.38
N PRO A 35 -1.50 -11.93 -5.18
CA PRO A 35 -0.41 -11.09 -5.72
C PRO A 35 -0.81 -10.30 -6.98
N GLY A 36 -1.88 -10.69 -7.67
CA GLY A 36 -2.25 -10.13 -8.97
C GLY A 36 -2.56 -8.64 -8.97
N MET A 37 -3.38 -8.17 -8.03
CA MET A 37 -3.69 -6.74 -7.92
C MET A 37 -2.47 -5.89 -7.51
N PRO A 38 -1.64 -6.27 -6.51
CA PRO A 38 -0.38 -5.57 -6.26
C PRO A 38 0.50 -5.41 -7.51
N LEU A 39 0.64 -6.45 -8.34
CA LEU A 39 1.42 -6.38 -9.59
C LEU A 39 0.86 -5.32 -10.54
N GLY A 40 -0.45 -5.38 -10.81
CA GLY A 40 -1.11 -4.53 -11.79
C GLY A 40 -1.43 -3.11 -11.33
N ALA A 41 -1.64 -2.90 -10.02
CA ALA A 41 -2.34 -1.72 -9.52
C ALA A 41 -1.61 -0.93 -8.42
N SER A 42 -0.40 -1.28 -7.98
CA SER A 42 0.31 -0.56 -6.90
C SER A 42 0.52 0.93 -7.13
N HIS A 43 0.51 1.37 -8.39
CA HIS A 43 0.58 2.79 -8.76
C HIS A 43 -0.68 3.58 -8.36
N ILE A 44 -1.84 2.94 -8.33
CA ILE A 44 -3.13 3.58 -8.02
C ILE A 44 -3.17 4.06 -6.56
N PRO A 45 -2.98 3.21 -5.53
CA PRO A 45 -2.99 3.69 -4.15
C PRO A 45 -1.84 4.66 -3.90
N TYR A 46 -0.65 4.45 -4.49
CA TYR A 46 0.43 5.42 -4.38
C TYR A 46 0.02 6.82 -4.85
N LEU A 47 -0.52 6.96 -6.06
CA LEU A 47 -0.96 8.25 -6.57
C LEU A 47 -2.08 8.86 -5.71
N ILE A 48 -3.04 8.04 -5.27
CA ILE A 48 -4.14 8.50 -4.40
C ILE A 48 -3.58 9.11 -3.10
N TYR A 49 -2.73 8.37 -2.39
CA TYR A 49 -2.12 8.86 -1.14
C TYR A 49 -1.22 10.08 -1.37
N ASP A 50 -0.33 10.03 -2.36
CA ASP A 50 0.73 11.02 -2.54
C ASP A 50 0.26 12.33 -3.20
N ARG A 51 -0.84 12.30 -3.98
CA ARG A 51 -1.31 13.48 -4.73
C ARG A 51 -2.67 14.01 -4.30
N PHE A 52 -3.53 13.18 -3.70
CA PHE A 52 -4.95 13.53 -3.55
C PHE A 52 -5.47 13.47 -2.11
N LEU A 53 -5.00 12.55 -1.28
CA LEU A 53 -5.52 12.41 0.08
C LEU A 53 -4.93 13.46 1.02
N ARG A 54 -5.80 14.07 1.83
CA ARG A 54 -5.41 14.72 3.08
C ARG A 54 -5.44 13.68 4.18
N PHE A 55 -4.28 13.30 4.67
CA PHE A 55 -4.14 12.32 5.75
C PHE A 55 -3.01 12.70 6.69
N ASN A 56 -3.03 12.12 7.89
CA ASN A 56 -1.93 12.21 8.83
C ASN A 56 -1.69 10.80 9.41
N PRO A 57 -0.61 10.11 9.03
CA PRO A 57 -0.36 8.75 9.49
C PRO A 57 -0.08 8.69 11.00
N LYS A 58 0.40 9.78 11.61
CA LYS A 58 0.60 9.91 13.06
C LYS A 58 -0.67 10.24 13.84
N ASN A 59 -1.74 10.64 13.14
CA ASN A 59 -3.07 10.82 13.71
C ASN A 59 -4.15 10.24 12.78
N PRO A 60 -4.26 8.90 12.66
CA PRO A 60 -5.26 8.25 11.83
C PRO A 60 -6.70 8.56 12.27
N SER A 61 -6.90 8.98 13.52
CA SER A 61 -8.19 9.39 14.07
C SER A 61 -8.62 10.79 13.67
N TRP A 62 -7.78 11.58 12.98
CA TRP A 62 -8.12 12.94 12.57
C TRP A 62 -9.45 12.97 11.82
N ILE A 63 -10.40 13.75 12.37
CA ILE A 63 -11.80 13.76 11.94
C ILE A 63 -12.01 14.30 10.53
N ASN A 64 -11.11 15.16 10.03
CA ASN A 64 -11.23 15.79 8.72
C ASN A 64 -10.29 15.18 7.66
N ARG A 65 -9.71 14.00 7.94
CA ARG A 65 -8.94 13.27 6.92
C ARG A 65 -9.85 12.77 5.80
N ASP A 66 -9.30 12.63 4.61
CA ASP A 66 -9.95 11.88 3.54
C ASP A 66 -9.88 10.37 3.84
N ARG A 67 -10.86 9.59 3.36
CA ARG A 67 -10.99 8.16 3.70
C ARG A 67 -10.74 7.31 2.48
N PHE A 68 -9.75 6.44 2.59
CA PHE A 68 -9.47 5.42 1.60
C PHE A 68 -10.13 4.10 2.00
N VAL A 69 -10.88 3.49 1.09
CA VAL A 69 -11.49 2.17 1.28
C VAL A 69 -11.07 1.27 0.12
N LEU A 70 -10.32 0.21 0.41
CA LEU A 70 -10.01 -0.82 -0.57
C LEU A 70 -11.15 -1.84 -0.61
N SER A 71 -12.14 -1.60 -1.49
CA SER A 71 -13.27 -2.53 -1.65
C SER A 71 -12.82 -3.92 -2.09
N ALA A 72 -11.75 -4.03 -2.90
CA ALA A 72 -11.12 -5.28 -3.29
C ALA A 72 -10.25 -5.83 -2.14
N GLY A 73 -10.88 -6.19 -1.02
CA GLY A 73 -10.18 -6.55 0.24
C GLY A 73 -9.23 -7.75 0.13
N HIS A 74 -9.36 -8.57 -0.92
CA HIS A 74 -8.42 -9.66 -1.19
C HIS A 74 -6.98 -9.17 -1.44
N ALA A 75 -6.82 -7.92 -1.88
CA ALA A 75 -5.53 -7.26 -2.12
C ALA A 75 -4.97 -6.58 -0.85
N SER A 76 -5.25 -7.13 0.33
CA SER A 76 -4.84 -6.57 1.62
C SER A 76 -3.33 -6.38 1.77
N ALA A 77 -2.51 -7.24 1.17
CA ALA A 77 -1.04 -7.06 1.16
C ALA A 77 -0.61 -5.72 0.51
N MET A 78 -1.34 -5.25 -0.51
CA MET A 78 -1.12 -3.93 -1.13
C MET A 78 -1.53 -2.79 -0.21
N LEU A 79 -2.64 -2.96 0.52
CA LEU A 79 -3.10 -1.98 1.51
C LEU A 79 -2.07 -1.82 2.63
N TYR A 80 -1.58 -2.92 3.20
CA TYR A 80 -0.59 -2.86 4.28
C TYR A 80 0.74 -2.28 3.80
N SER A 81 1.18 -2.64 2.59
CA SER A 81 2.38 -2.07 1.97
C SER A 81 2.29 -0.55 1.80
N ILE A 82 1.16 -0.03 1.29
CA ILE A 82 1.03 1.43 1.12
C ILE A 82 0.92 2.14 2.47
N LEU A 83 0.22 1.57 3.46
CA LEU A 83 0.13 2.16 4.80
C LEU A 83 1.52 2.23 5.46
N PHE A 84 2.32 1.17 5.38
CA PHE A 84 3.71 1.15 5.83
C PHE A 84 4.55 2.24 5.15
N VAL A 85 4.51 2.31 3.82
CA VAL A 85 5.25 3.33 3.04
C VAL A 85 4.81 4.75 3.39
N MET A 86 3.53 4.97 3.66
CA MET A 86 2.97 6.26 4.04
C MET A 86 3.23 6.62 5.52
N GLY A 87 3.91 5.76 6.27
CA GLY A 87 4.36 6.02 7.63
C GLY A 87 3.30 5.82 8.71
N TYR A 88 2.25 5.04 8.43
CA TYR A 88 1.34 4.57 9.46
C TYR A 88 2.09 3.69 10.46
N ASP A 89 1.46 3.44 11.61
CA ASP A 89 1.98 2.58 12.68
C ASP A 89 1.99 1.09 12.25
N LEU A 90 2.86 0.77 11.30
CA LEU A 90 3.19 -0.56 10.82
C LEU A 90 4.71 -0.64 10.72
N GLU A 91 5.27 -1.72 11.23
CA GLU A 91 6.68 -2.02 11.07
C GLU A 91 6.90 -3.05 9.95
N LEU A 92 8.16 -3.20 9.52
CA LEU A 92 8.50 -4.24 8.54
C LEU A 92 8.18 -5.64 9.07
N GLU A 93 8.26 -5.85 10.39
CA GLU A 93 7.93 -7.13 11.00
C GLU A 93 6.44 -7.45 10.92
N ASP A 94 5.55 -6.46 11.04
CA ASP A 94 4.10 -6.64 10.84
C ASP A 94 3.81 -7.18 9.44
N LEU A 95 4.46 -6.62 8.41
CA LEU A 95 4.34 -7.11 7.04
C LEU A 95 4.82 -8.57 6.94
N LYS A 96 5.96 -8.92 7.55
CA LYS A 96 6.45 -10.31 7.54
C LYS A 96 5.53 -11.29 8.25
N GLN A 97 4.66 -10.82 9.14
CA GLN A 97 3.65 -11.63 9.83
C GLN A 97 2.31 -11.66 9.08
N PHE A 98 2.26 -11.26 7.81
CA PHE A 98 1.04 -11.32 7.00
C PHE A 98 0.35 -12.69 7.09
N ARG A 99 -0.94 -12.68 7.44
CA ARG A 99 -1.80 -13.87 7.58
C ARG A 99 -1.29 -14.92 8.59
N GLN A 100 -0.45 -14.51 9.53
CA GLN A 100 -0.02 -15.37 10.64
C GLN A 100 -0.94 -15.17 11.85
N LEU A 101 -1.02 -16.19 12.69
CA LEU A 101 -1.81 -16.13 13.93
C LEU A 101 -1.30 -14.99 14.82
N ASN A 102 -2.22 -14.18 15.34
CA ASN A 102 -1.92 -13.00 16.19
C ASN A 102 -1.11 -11.88 15.49
N SER A 103 -1.10 -11.86 14.15
CA SER A 103 -0.66 -10.66 13.43
C SER A 103 -1.57 -9.46 13.73
N LYS A 104 -1.01 -8.26 13.62
CA LYS A 104 -1.69 -6.98 13.85
C LYS A 104 -2.81 -6.72 12.84
#